data_AF-A0A5B0H8H0-F1
#
_entry.id   AF-A0A5B0H8H0-F1
#
_cell.length_a   1.000
_cell.length_b   1.000
_cell.length_c   1.000
_cell.angle_alpha   90.00
_cell.angle_beta   90.00
_cell.angle_gamma   90.00
#
_symmetry.space_group_name_H-M   'P 1'
#
loop_
_entity.id
_entity.type
_entity.pdbx_description
1 polymer ?
#
loop_
_entity_poly.entity_id
_entity_poly.type
_entity_poly.pdbx_seq_one_letter_code
_entity_poly.pdbx_strand_id
1 'polypeptide(L)' 'MAASTNNPNYAAKMLGYSRDTFGEMIHAMKYDLNFRGDDNVIWHDNGEVSFRGNVIGNTHDYTN' A
#
# COMPACT_ATOMS: atom_id res chain seq x y z
N MET A 1 18.69 2.28 -4.13
CA MET A 1 17.44 1.93 -4.83
C MET A 1 16.37 1.88 -3.77
N ALA A 2 15.32 2.69 -3.89
CA ALA A 2 14.16 2.58 -2.99
C ALA A 2 13.58 1.17 -3.13
N ALA A 3 13.32 0.50 -2.00
CA ALA A 3 12.70 -0.81 -2.02
C ALA A 3 11.23 -0.65 -2.39
N SER A 4 10.72 -1.56 -3.21
CA SER A 4 9.31 -1.55 -3.56
C SER A 4 8.79 -2.97 -3.78
N THR A 5 7.50 -3.18 -3.55
CA THR A 5 6.88 -4.49 -3.66
C THR A 5 5.39 -4.36 -4.00
N ASN A 6 4.83 -5.39 -4.63
CA ASN A 6 3.38 -5.59 -4.73
C ASN A 6 2.88 -6.72 -3.82
N ASN A 7 3.74 -7.24 -2.93
CA ASN A 7 3.36 -8.27 -1.98
C ASN A 7 2.95 -7.61 -0.65
N PRO A 8 1.67 -7.71 -0.22
CA PRO A 8 1.19 -7.03 0.99
C PRO A 8 1.86 -7.52 2.27
N ASN A 9 2.34 -8.78 2.34
CA ASN A 9 3.08 -9.28 3.50
C ASN A 9 4.48 -8.66 3.60
N TYR A 10 5.14 -8.49 2.45
CA TYR A 10 6.44 -7.83 2.41
C TYR A 10 6.28 -6.33 2.67
N ALA A 11 5.28 -5.70 2.07
CA ALA A 11 4.99 -4.28 2.26
C ALA A 11 4.69 -3.96 3.73
N ALA A 12 3.89 -4.78 4.41
CA ALA A 12 3.62 -4.61 5.85
C ALA A 12 4.94 -4.59 6.66
N LYS A 13 5.81 -5.59 6.45
CA LYS A 13 7.11 -5.66 7.12
C LYS A 13 8.03 -4.49 6.77
N MET A 14 8.08 -4.13 5.49
CA MET A 14 8.89 -3.03 4.97
C MET A 14 8.49 -1.69 5.61
N LEU A 15 7.19 -1.47 5.79
CA LEU A 15 6.62 -0.23 6.32
C LEU A 15 6.41 -0.26 7.85
N GLY A 16 6.81 -1.35 8.52
CA GLY A 16 6.75 -1.45 9.98
C GLY A 16 5.36 -1.72 10.56
N TYR A 17 4.43 -2.27 9.77
CA TYR A 17 3.08 -2.61 10.21
C TYR A 17 2.88 -4.11 10.40
N SER A 18 2.02 -4.47 11.36
CA SER A 18 1.41 -5.80 11.43
C SER A 18 0.59 -6.07 10.16
N ARG A 19 0.49 -7.35 9.75
CA ARG A 19 -0.26 -7.69 8.53
C ARG A 19 -1.74 -7.33 8.64
N ASP A 20 -2.34 -7.45 9.81
CA ASP A 20 -3.75 -7.10 10.05
C ASP A 20 -3.97 -5.59 9.87
N THR A 21 -3.21 -4.76 10.60
CA THR A 21 -3.25 -3.29 10.46
C THR A 21 -3.01 -2.85 9.02
N PHE A 22 -1.97 -3.39 8.38
CA PHE A 22 -1.68 -3.08 6.99
C PHE A 22 -2.81 -3.55 6.06
N GLY A 23 -3.55 -4.59 6.41
CA GLY A 23 -4.70 -5.06 5.67
C GLY A 23 -5.85 -4.07 5.71
N GLU A 24 -6.18 -3.59 6.89
CA GLU A 24 -7.21 -2.55 7.08
C GLU A 24 -6.86 -1.28 6.30
N MET A 25 -5.58 -0.86 6.34
CA MET A 25 -5.08 0.28 5.57
C MET A 25 -5.25 0.09 4.05
N ILE A 26 -4.91 -1.08 3.51
CA ILE A 26 -5.11 -1.40 2.09
C ILE A 26 -6.59 -1.35 1.72
N HIS A 27 -7.47 -1.88 2.58
CA HIS A 27 -8.90 -1.87 2.36
C HIS A 27 -9.46 -0.44 2.32
N ALA A 28 -9.07 0.41 3.28
CA ALA A 28 -9.46 1.82 3.32
C ALA A 28 -8.97 2.58 2.08
N MET A 29 -7.70 2.41 1.71
CA MET A 29 -7.12 3.03 0.51
C MET A 29 -7.83 2.59 -0.76
N LYS A 30 -8.08 1.28 -0.94
CA LYS A 30 -8.78 0.79 -2.14
C LYS A 30 -10.22 1.31 -2.19
N TYR A 31 -10.88 1.45 -1.05
CA TYR A 31 -12.22 2.02 -0.97
C TYR A 31 -12.24 3.50 -1.39
N ASP A 32 -11.33 4.32 -0.86
CA ASP A 32 -11.22 5.75 -1.19
C ASP A 32 -10.90 5.99 -2.67
N LEU A 33 -9.95 5.22 -3.21
CA LEU A 33 -9.50 5.34 -4.60
C LEU A 33 -10.37 4.55 -5.60
N ASN A 34 -11.46 3.92 -5.14
CA ASN A 34 -12.35 3.07 -5.93
C ASN A 34 -11.62 1.94 -6.70
N PHE A 35 -10.56 1.39 -6.11
CA PHE A 35 -9.83 0.23 -6.63
C PHE A 35 -10.52 -1.08 -6.24
N ARG A 36 -10.45 -2.07 -7.14
CA ARG A 36 -10.92 -3.43 -6.88
C ARG A 36 -9.81 -4.28 -6.28
N GLY A 37 -10.18 -5.47 -5.79
CA GLY A 37 -9.24 -6.42 -5.20
C GLY A 37 -8.03 -6.73 -6.11
N ASP A 38 -8.31 -6.95 -7.40
CA ASP A 38 -7.32 -7.29 -8.44
C ASP A 38 -6.38 -6.15 -8.85
N ASP A 39 -6.63 -4.91 -8.42
CA ASP A 39 -5.74 -3.80 -8.75
C ASP A 39 -4.45 -3.91 -7.93
N ASN A 40 -3.40 -4.40 -8.60
CA ASN A 40 -2.06 -4.59 -8.05
C ASN A 40 -1.31 -3.26 -8.02
N VAL A 41 -1.21 -2.68 -6.83
CA VAL A 41 -0.39 -1.49 -6.58
C VAL A 41 1.02 -1.89 -6.13
N ILE A 42 1.95 -0.96 -6.27
CA ILE A 42 3.33 -1.08 -5.78
C ILE A 42 3.46 -0.18 -4.56
N TRP A 43 3.85 -0.75 -3.42
CA TRP A 43 4.25 -0.02 -2.23
C TRP A 43 5.74 0.25 -2.26
N HIS A 44 6.14 1.47 -1.95
CA HIS A 44 7.52 1.90 -1.80
C HIS A 44 7.89 2.00 -0.31
N ASP A 45 9.18 1.93 0.04
CA ASP A 45 9.64 1.92 1.44
C ASP A 45 9.34 3.20 2.24
N ASN A 46 9.00 4.29 1.55
CA ASN A 46 8.54 5.55 2.12
C ASN A 46 7.01 5.66 2.25
N GLY A 47 6.29 4.57 1.97
CA GLY A 47 4.83 4.50 2.04
C GLY A 47 4.10 4.94 0.76
N GLU A 48 4.80 5.52 -0.22
CA GLU A 48 4.19 5.86 -1.50
C GLU A 48 3.58 4.62 -2.16
N VAL A 49 2.43 4.83 -2.79
CA VAL A 49 1.70 3.80 -3.53
C VAL A 49 1.65 4.21 -4.98
N SER A 50 2.11 3.31 -5.86
CA SER A 50 2.12 3.52 -7.29
C SER A 50 1.20 2.55 -8.01
N PHE A 51 0.44 3.03 -8.99
CA PHE A 51 -0.35 2.21 -9.90
C PHE A 51 -0.04 2.57 -11.35
N ARG A 52 0.33 1.58 -12.15
CA ARG A 52 0.74 1.75 -13.56
C ARG A 52 1.80 2.84 -13.77
N GLY A 53 2.75 2.95 -12.82
CA GLY A 53 3.85 3.92 -12.87
C GLY A 53 3.52 5.33 -12.37
N ASN A 54 2.29 5.58 -11.91
CA ASN A 54 1.91 6.87 -11.32
C ASN A 54 1.74 6.71 -9.80
N VAL A 55 2.26 7.67 -9.03
CA VAL A 55 1.99 7.75 -7.59
C VAL A 55 0.54 8.18 -7.40
N ILE A 56 -0.21 7.40 -6.62
CA ILE A 56 -1.65 7.57 -6.37
C ILE A 56 -1.98 7.95 -4.94
N GLY A 57 -0.99 7.92 -4.03
CA GLY A 57 -1.16 8.30 -2.63
C GLY A 57 -0.07 7.73 -1.74
N ASN A 58 -0.27 7.83 -0.43
CA ASN A 58 0.61 7.24 0.57
C ASN A 58 -0.20 6.31 1.49
N THR A 59 0.36 5.14 1.82
CA THR A 59 -0.33 4.15 2.68
C THR A 59 -0.45 4.66 4.12
N HIS A 60 0.50 5.49 4.57
CA HIS A 60 0.49 6.05 5.92
C HIS A 60 -0.73 6.94 6.19
N ASP A 61 -1.32 7.53 5.16
CA ASP A 61 -2.54 8.36 5.26
C ASP A 61 -3.76 7.56 5.75
N TYR A 62 -3.71 6.23 5.66
CA TYR A 62 -4.78 5.32 6.05
C TYR A 62 -4.50 4.62 7.40
N THR A 63 -3.48 5.09 8.14
CA THR A 63 -3.25 4.66 9.52
C THR A 63 -4.37 5.20 10.40
N ASN A 64 -5.02 4.30 11.17
CA ASN A 64 -5.94 4.67 12.25
C ASN A 64 -5.17 5.05 13.52
#